data_AF-A0A914VPS7-F1
#
_entry.id   AF-A0A914VPS7-F1
#
_cell.length_a   1.000
_cell.length_b   1.000
_cell.length_c   1.000
_cell.angle_alpha   90.00
_cell.angle_beta   90.00
_cell.angle_gamma   90.00
#
_symmetry.space_group_name_H-M   'P 1'
#
loop_
_entity.id
_entity.type
_entity.pdbx_description
1 polymer ?
#
loop_
_entity_poly.entity_id
_entity_poly.type
_entity_poly.pdbx_seq_one_letter_code
_entity_poly.pdbx_strand_id
1 'polypeptide(L)'
;MELLAGNARSALTHLLAASKAYPSNWKLQQMGESRQVIINNAMGCIYGSILRKPHLAYGFFRTAISACTPEGSAKESGLVSLPVPWRLALQYNVGLALLQARQTQPAFDCFLNVLQTFHSNPRIWLRLAEC
;
A
#
# COMPACT_ATOMS: atom_id res chain seq x y z
N MET A 1 -4.86 11.49 -10.68
CA MET A 1 -6.23 11.72 -11.20
C MET A 1 -6.70 10.62 -12.18
N GLU A 2 -5.84 9.86 -12.85
CA GLU A 2 -6.28 8.80 -13.80
C GLU A 2 -6.67 7.44 -13.19
N LEU A 3 -6.31 7.12 -11.94
CA LEU A 3 -6.89 5.96 -11.23
C LEU A 3 -8.44 6.05 -11.18
N LEU A 4 -8.98 7.26 -11.25
CA LEU A 4 -10.42 7.53 -11.31
C LEU A 4 -11.01 7.40 -12.72
N ALA A 5 -10.18 7.41 -13.77
CA ALA A 5 -10.63 7.30 -15.17
C ALA A 5 -10.94 5.85 -15.59
N GLY A 6 -10.62 4.86 -14.74
CA GLY A 6 -10.97 3.45 -14.97
C GLY A 6 -10.14 2.75 -16.06
N ASN A 7 -9.14 3.40 -16.66
CA ASN A 7 -8.33 2.79 -17.70
C ASN A 7 -7.09 2.08 -17.11
N ALA A 8 -7.20 0.77 -16.90
CA ALA A 8 -6.10 -0.02 -16.31
C ALA A 8 -4.86 -0.08 -17.21
N ARG A 9 -5.03 -0.06 -18.54
CA ARG A 9 -3.92 -0.17 -19.49
C ARG A 9 -3.04 1.07 -19.45
N SER A 10 -3.64 2.27 -19.50
CA SER A 10 -2.86 3.51 -19.39
C SER A 10 -2.13 3.59 -18.05
N ALA A 11 -2.84 3.30 -16.95
CA ALA A 11 -2.26 3.29 -15.60
C ALA A 11 -1.05 2.35 -15.50
N LEU A 12 -1.13 1.14 -16.06
CA LEU A 12 -0.01 0.19 -16.10
C LEU A 12 1.15 0.69 -16.96
N THR A 13 0.88 1.24 -18.16
CA THR A 13 1.94 1.78 -19.03
C THR A 13 2.69 2.94 -18.39
N HIS A 14 1.97 3.84 -17.71
CA HIS A 14 2.59 4.94 -16.96
C HIS A 14 3.37 4.43 -15.75
N LEU A 15 2.86 3.44 -15.03
CA LEU A 15 3.59 2.80 -13.92
C LEU A 15 4.88 2.13 -14.41
N LEU A 16 4.82 1.42 -15.55
CA LEU A 16 5.98 0.80 -16.18
C LEU A 16 7.00 1.84 -16.68
N ALA A 17 6.52 2.95 -17.23
CA ALA A 17 7.39 4.06 -17.61
C ALA A 17 8.04 4.70 -16.38
N ALA A 18 7.27 4.94 -15.32
CA ALA A 18 7.75 5.47 -14.06
C ALA A 18 8.76 4.52 -13.39
N SER A 19 8.50 3.21 -13.36
CA SER A 19 9.39 2.23 -12.75
C SER A 19 10.75 2.11 -13.45
N LYS A 20 10.78 2.32 -14.78
CA LYS A 20 12.00 2.45 -15.58
C LYS A 20 12.70 3.80 -15.36
N ALA A 21 11.92 4.87 -15.19
CA ALA A 21 12.43 6.21 -14.98
C ALA A 21 13.05 6.40 -13.59
N TYR A 22 12.60 5.66 -12.57
CA TYR A 22 13.34 5.57 -11.31
C TYR A 22 14.65 4.81 -11.59
N PRO A 23 15.85 5.38 -11.40
CA PRO A 23 17.13 4.66 -11.53
C PRO A 23 17.47 3.93 -10.23
N SER A 24 18.04 2.71 -10.30
CA SER A 24 18.21 1.76 -9.17
C SER A 24 18.85 2.38 -7.93
N ASN A 25 19.60 3.46 -8.15
CA ASN A 25 20.40 4.25 -7.23
C ASN A 25 19.84 5.66 -6.94
N TRP A 26 18.56 5.96 -7.27
CA TRP A 26 17.91 7.19 -6.80
C TRP A 26 18.13 7.30 -5.29
N LYS A 27 18.65 8.44 -4.82
CA LYS A 27 18.94 8.71 -3.41
C LYS A 27 17.64 8.68 -2.58
N LEU A 28 17.15 7.47 -2.32
CA LEU A 28 16.02 7.14 -1.44
C LEU A 28 16.42 7.26 0.05
N GLN A 29 17.69 7.55 0.34
CA GLN A 29 18.19 7.76 1.69
C GLN A 29 17.57 8.96 2.42
N GLN A 30 16.98 9.93 1.72
CA GLN A 30 16.36 11.10 2.37
C GLN A 30 14.84 10.97 2.60
N MET A 31 14.14 10.02 1.97
CA MET A 31 12.68 9.84 2.13
C MET A 31 12.28 8.46 2.67
N GLY A 32 13.21 7.50 2.76
CA GLY A 32 12.94 6.18 3.34
C GLY A 32 12.02 5.29 2.51
N GLU A 33 11.68 5.68 1.28
CA GLU A 33 10.75 4.94 0.43
C GLU A 33 11.48 3.95 -0.48
N SER A 34 11.29 2.65 -0.28
CA SER A 34 11.79 1.66 -1.25
C SER A 34 10.97 1.73 -2.54
N ARG A 35 11.62 1.77 -3.70
CA ARG A 35 10.96 1.71 -5.02
C ARG A 35 9.96 0.56 -5.10
N GLN A 36 10.31 -0.58 -4.52
CA GLN A 36 9.47 -1.77 -4.53
C GLN A 36 8.14 -1.54 -3.81
N VAL A 37 8.15 -0.75 -2.73
CA VAL A 37 6.95 -0.38 -1.99
C VAL A 37 6.03 0.48 -2.84
N ILE A 38 6.57 1.48 -3.54
CA ILE A 38 5.79 2.37 -4.42
C ILE A 38 5.14 1.57 -5.56
N ILE A 39 5.91 0.71 -6.22
CA ILE A 39 5.43 -0.12 -7.33
C ILE A 39 4.35 -1.08 -6.84
N ASN A 40 4.58 -1.79 -5.75
CA ASN A 40 3.62 -2.75 -5.22
C ASN A 40 2.34 -2.06 -4.74
N ASN A 41 2.44 -0.90 -4.08
CA ASN A 41 1.26 -0.12 -3.70
C ASN A 41 0.43 0.30 -4.91
N ALA A 42 1.09 0.83 -5.96
CA ALA A 42 0.40 1.26 -7.17
C ALA A 42 -0.26 0.08 -7.91
N MET A 43 0.42 -1.07 -7.98
CA MET A 43 -0.16 -2.30 -8.52
C MET A 43 -1.39 -2.72 -7.71
N GLY A 44 -1.30 -2.74 -6.38
CA GLY A 44 -2.42 -3.06 -5.51
C GLY A 44 -3.65 -2.18 -5.78
N CYS A 45 -3.45 -0.87 -5.91
CA CYS A 45 -4.50 0.07 -6.27
C CYS A 45 -5.14 -0.24 -7.63
N ILE A 46 -4.36 -0.53 -8.67
CA ILE A 46 -4.88 -0.87 -10.00
C ILE A 46 -5.71 -2.16 -9.95
N TYR A 47 -5.19 -3.21 -9.31
CA TYR A 47 -5.88 -4.49 -9.21
C TYR A 47 -7.16 -4.40 -8.37
N GLY A 48 -7.15 -3.63 -7.28
CA GLY A 48 -8.30 -3.50 -6.38
C GLY A 48 -9.38 -2.56 -6.89
N SER A 49 -8.99 -1.39 -7.40
CA SER A 49 -9.95 -0.34 -7.80
C SER A 49 -10.47 -0.49 -9.23
N ILE A 50 -9.58 -0.77 -10.20
CA ILE A 50 -9.93 -0.81 -11.62
C ILE A 50 -10.30 -2.23 -12.05
N LEU A 51 -9.43 -3.20 -11.76
CA LEU A 51 -9.64 -4.59 -12.22
C LEU A 51 -10.59 -5.39 -11.33
N ARG A 52 -10.99 -4.85 -10.16
CA ARG A 52 -11.88 -5.50 -9.18
C ARG A 52 -11.41 -6.89 -8.76
N LYS A 53 -10.09 -7.08 -8.64
CA LYS A 53 -9.44 -8.31 -8.17
C LYS A 53 -8.82 -8.09 -6.78
N PRO A 54 -9.64 -8.12 -5.71
CA PRO A 54 -9.19 -7.75 -4.37
C PRO A 54 -8.11 -8.69 -3.81
N HIS A 55 -8.13 -9.99 -4.15
CA HIS A 55 -7.11 -10.93 -3.69
C HIS A 55 -5.71 -10.62 -4.26
N LEU A 56 -5.63 -10.19 -5.52
CA LEU A 56 -4.36 -9.77 -6.12
C LEU A 56 -3.90 -8.45 -5.49
N ALA A 57 -4.82 -7.51 -5.29
CA ALA A 57 -4.52 -6.24 -4.62
C ALA A 57 -3.92 -6.46 -3.23
N TYR A 58 -4.55 -7.32 -2.42
CA TYR A 58 -4.06 -7.75 -1.12
C TYR A 58 -2.63 -8.30 -1.16
N GLY A 59 -2.34 -9.18 -2.13
CA GLY A 59 -1.00 -9.74 -2.32
C GLY A 59 0.05 -8.65 -2.54
N PHE A 60 -0.23 -7.69 -3.43
CA PHE A 60 0.67 -6.57 -3.69
C PHE A 60 0.83 -5.64 -2.48
N PHE A 61 -0.22 -5.35 -1.73
CA PHE A 61 -0.08 -4.54 -0.52
C PHE A 61 0.74 -5.25 0.56
N ARG A 62 0.62 -6.58 0.69
CA ARG A 62 1.44 -7.34 1.63
C ARG A 62 2.91 -7.39 1.25
N THR A 63 3.24 -7.56 -0.03
CA THR A 63 4.63 -7.49 -0.50
C THR A 63 5.21 -6.09 -0.36
N ALA A 64 4.37 -5.04 -0.45
CA ALA A 64 4.78 -3.68 -0.10
C ALA A 64 5.14 -3.59 1.39
N ILE A 65 4.30 -4.10 2.29
CA ILE A 65 4.53 -4.05 3.74
C ILE A 65 5.78 -4.85 4.14
N SER A 66 6.00 -6.04 3.57
CA SER A 66 7.20 -6.84 3.87
C SER A 66 8.48 -6.14 3.42
N ALA A 67 8.44 -5.44 2.29
CA ALA A 67 9.56 -4.58 1.85
C ALA A 67 9.79 -3.36 2.75
N CYS A 68 8.87 -3.04 3.69
CA CYS A 68 9.04 -2.01 4.72
C CYS A 68 9.68 -2.54 6.00
N THR A 69 9.65 -3.85 6.24
CA THR A 69 10.26 -4.50 7.40
C THR A 69 11.62 -5.07 7.00
N PRO A 70 12.72 -4.69 7.68
CA PRO A 70 13.93 -5.49 7.57
C PRO A 70 13.60 -6.85 8.19
N GLU A 71 13.34 -7.86 7.35
CA GLU A 71 13.22 -9.23 7.82
C GLU A 71 14.59 -9.66 8.34
N GLY A 72 14.69 -9.82 9.66
CA GLY A 72 15.90 -10.27 10.34
C GLY A 72 16.62 -9.15 11.08
N SER A 73 16.71 -9.32 12.39
CA SER A 73 17.68 -8.66 13.25
C SER A 73 19.10 -8.77 12.68
N ALA A 74 19.61 -7.69 12.12
CA ALA A 74 21.04 -7.40 12.13
C ALA A 74 21.21 -5.89 12.09
N LYS A 75 21.71 -5.35 13.21
CA LYS A 75 22.56 -4.16 13.19
C LYS A 75 23.51 -4.32 12.00
N GLU A 76 23.42 -3.48 10.97
CA GLU A 76 24.55 -3.06 10.09
C GLU A 76 24.18 -2.57 8.68
N SER A 77 22.95 -2.71 8.19
CA SER A 77 22.61 -2.12 6.88
C SER A 77 21.58 -1.02 7.06
N GLY A 78 21.96 0.22 6.75
CA GLY A 78 21.16 1.44 6.86
C GLY A 78 19.94 1.52 5.92
N LEU A 79 19.18 0.44 5.81
CA LEU A 79 17.91 0.40 5.12
C LEU A 79 16.83 0.90 6.07
N VAL A 80 16.43 2.14 5.79
CA VAL A 80 15.45 2.93 6.53
C VAL A 80 14.13 2.15 6.60
N SER A 81 13.71 1.79 7.83
CA SER A 81 12.32 1.42 8.09
C SER A 81 11.43 2.57 7.64
N LEU A 82 10.48 2.30 6.75
CA LEU A 82 9.55 3.32 6.27
C LEU A 82 8.90 4.06 7.45
N PRO A 83 8.69 5.39 7.34
CA PRO A 83 8.04 6.15 8.40
C PRO A 83 6.68 5.53 8.74
N VAL A 84 6.33 5.49 10.04
CA VAL A 84 5.10 4.89 10.57
C VAL A 84 3.83 5.28 9.77
N PRO A 85 3.63 6.55 9.34
CA PRO A 85 2.48 6.93 8.54
C PRO A 85 2.32 6.16 7.22
N TRP A 86 3.42 5.81 6.55
CA TRP A 86 3.40 5.09 5.27
C TRP A 86 3.00 3.62 5.43
N ARG A 87 3.53 2.98 6.48
CA ARG A 87 3.17 1.61 6.83
C ARG A 87 1.68 1.49 7.13
N LEU A 88 1.13 2.45 7.88
CA LEU A 88 -0.29 2.51 8.19
C LEU A 88 -1.15 2.81 6.95
N ALA A 89 -0.67 3.60 6.01
CA ALA A 89 -1.35 3.80 4.73
C ALA A 89 -1.44 2.51 3.90
N LEU A 90 -0.39 1.69 3.87
CA LEU A 90 -0.43 0.37 3.23
C LEU A 90 -1.38 -0.59 3.97
N GLN A 91 -1.39 -0.55 5.30
CA GLN A 91 -2.29 -1.36 6.11
C GLN A 91 -3.76 -0.98 5.92
N TYR A 92 -4.05 0.31 5.74
CA TYR A 92 -5.37 0.78 5.32
C TYR A 92 -5.77 0.21 3.95
N ASN A 93 -4.84 0.17 2.98
CA ASN A 93 -5.09 -0.42 1.67
C ASN A 93 -5.31 -1.95 1.72
N VAL A 94 -4.62 -2.66 2.62
CA VAL A 94 -4.92 -4.07 2.93
C VAL A 94 -6.35 -4.22 3.44
N GLY A 95 -6.77 -3.39 4.40
CA GLY A 95 -8.13 -3.39 4.93
C GLY A 95 -9.18 -3.17 3.83
N LEU A 96 -8.94 -2.23 2.91
CA LEU A 96 -9.83 -2.01 1.77
C LEU A 96 -9.94 -3.25 0.85
N ALA A 97 -8.81 -3.89 0.53
CA ALA A 97 -8.82 -5.09 -0.30
C ALA A 97 -9.58 -6.25 0.37
N LEU A 98 -9.42 -6.42 1.68
CA LEU A 98 -10.15 -7.43 2.47
C LEU A 98 -11.66 -7.14 2.51
N LEU A 99 -12.05 -5.89 2.73
CA LEU A 99 -13.44 -5.46 2.72
C LEU A 99 -14.10 -5.70 1.34
N GLN A 100 -13.38 -5.39 0.25
CA GLN A 100 -13.82 -5.71 -1.11
C GLN A 100 -13.96 -7.22 -1.35
N ALA A 101 -13.14 -8.05 -0.69
CA ALA A 101 -13.23 -9.51 -0.72
C ALA A 101 -14.27 -10.09 0.26
N ARG A 102 -15.11 -9.25 0.90
CA ARG A 102 -16.10 -9.65 1.92
C ARG A 102 -15.51 -10.29 3.18
N GLN A 103 -14.22 -10.05 3.44
CA GLN A 103 -13.55 -10.50 4.66
C GLN A 103 -13.60 -9.37 5.70
N THR A 104 -14.73 -9.24 6.37
CA THR A 104 -15.03 -8.09 7.23
C THR A 104 -14.22 -8.07 8.51
N GLN A 105 -14.13 -9.19 9.23
CA GLN A 105 -13.36 -9.27 10.48
C GLN A 105 -11.88 -8.87 10.32
N PRO A 106 -11.10 -9.45 9.37
CA PRO A 106 -9.71 -9.04 9.21
C PRO A 106 -9.58 -7.62 8.63
N ALA A 107 -10.57 -7.11 7.89
CA ALA A 107 -10.60 -5.72 7.46
C ALA A 107 -10.77 -4.77 8.66
N PHE A 108 -11.66 -5.11 9.60
CA PHE A 108 -11.89 -4.37 10.83
C PHE A 108 -10.60 -4.22 11.64
N ASP A 109 -9.88 -5.33 11.86
CA ASP A 109 -8.60 -5.32 12.58
C ASP A 109 -7.55 -4.41 11.91
N CYS A 110 -7.51 -4.41 10.57
CA CYS A 110 -6.64 -3.51 9.82
C CYS A 110 -7.00 -2.04 10.05
N PHE A 111 -8.28 -1.68 9.97
CA PHE A 111 -8.72 -0.31 10.16
C PHE A 111 -8.58 0.16 11.61
N LEU A 112 -8.81 -0.73 12.58
CA LEU A 112 -8.66 -0.42 14.00
C LEU A 112 -7.21 -0.06 14.35
N ASN A 113 -6.23 -0.77 13.78
CA ASN A 113 -4.82 -0.47 13.96
C ASN A 113 -4.46 0.93 13.39
N VAL A 114 -4.93 1.24 12.18
CA VAL A 114 -4.71 2.56 11.56
C VAL A 114 -5.40 3.68 12.35
N LEU A 115 -6.57 3.40 12.90
CA LEU A 115 -7.36 4.38 13.66
C LEU A 115 -6.61 4.91 14.89
N GLN A 116 -5.80 4.08 15.57
CA GLN A 116 -5.05 4.52 16.75
C GLN A 116 -4.17 5.74 16.47
N THR A 117 -3.59 5.81 15.26
CA THR A 117 -2.75 6.94 14.84
C THR A 117 -3.57 8.05 14.17
N PHE A 118 -4.60 7.70 13.40
CA PHE A 118 -5.39 8.63 12.60
C PHE A 118 -6.84 8.77 13.09
N HIS A 119 -7.04 8.82 14.40
CA HIS A 119 -8.37 8.82 15.04
C HIS A 119 -9.24 10.02 14.64
N SER A 120 -8.63 11.14 14.25
CA SER A 120 -9.32 12.33 13.75
C SER A 120 -9.80 12.22 12.30
N ASN A 121 -9.45 11.16 11.57
CA ASN A 121 -9.87 10.98 10.19
C ASN A 121 -11.23 10.23 10.12
N PRO A 122 -12.34 10.91 9.79
CA PRO A 122 -13.68 10.31 9.78
C PRO A 122 -13.83 9.18 8.75
N ARG A 123 -12.97 9.14 7.72
CA ARG A 123 -13.02 8.08 6.70
C ARG A 123 -12.72 6.70 7.28
N ILE A 124 -11.85 6.63 8.29
CA ILE A 124 -11.48 5.34 8.91
C ILE A 124 -12.65 4.81 9.74
N TRP A 125 -13.31 5.69 10.49
CA TRP A 125 -14.54 5.36 11.22
C TRP A 125 -15.64 4.84 10.29
N LEU A 126 -15.82 5.47 9.12
CA LEU A 126 -16.78 5.00 8.13
C LEU A 126 -16.43 3.60 7.62
N ARG A 127 -15.15 3.30 7.36
CA ARG A 127 -14.71 1.95 6.96
C ARG A 127 -14.91 0.91 8.05
N LEU A 128 -14.70 1.26 9.32
CA LEU A 128 -14.99 0.37 10.45
C LEU A 128 -16.48 0.02 10.55
N ALA A 129 -17.37 0.96 10.23
CA ALA A 129 -18.80 0.72 10.23
C ALA A 129 -19.30 -0.08 9.00
N GLU A 130 -18.52 -0.14 7.92
CA GLU A 130 -18.81 -0.95 6.73
C GLU A 130 -18.37 -2.42 6.85
N CYS A 131 -17.43 -2.70 7.77
CA CYS A 131 -17.04 -4.06 8.14
C CYS A 131 -18.17 -4.76 8.88
#